data_AF-A0A3N0GZU0-F1
#
_entry.id   AF-A0A3N0GZU0-F1
#
_cell.length_a   1.000
_cell.length_b   1.000
_cell.length_c   1.000
_cell.angle_alpha   90.00
_cell.angle_beta   90.00
_cell.angle_gamma   90.00
#
_symmetry.space_group_name_H-M   'P 1'
#
loop_
_entity.id
_entity.type
_entity.pdbx_description
1 polymer ?
#
loop_
_entity_poly.entity_id
_entity_poly.type
_entity_poly.pdbx_seq_one_letter_code
_entity_poly.pdbx_strand_id
1 'polypeptide(L)'
;MAKILRVVFLVCSVVLALGAFLVAARDNVSQDNALVKFVLDFADAIDGPFSRKNGIFEFHGQNATTKDAVVNWGIAAIVYLAIGRYLQRILAPRSVL
;
A
#
# COMPACT_ATOMS: atom_id res chain seq x y z
N MET A 1 -20.03 -6.18 -9.80
CA MET A 1 -18.60 -6.36 -10.14
C MET A 1 -17.75 -5.12 -9.88
N ALA A 2 -18.10 -3.94 -10.40
CA ALA A 2 -17.34 -2.70 -10.15
C ALA A 2 -17.09 -2.36 -8.66
N LYS A 3 -18.08 -2.62 -7.77
CA LYS A 3 -17.92 -2.42 -6.32
C LYS A 3 -16.89 -3.37 -5.70
N ILE A 4 -16.84 -4.63 -6.13
CA ILE A 4 -15.92 -5.64 -5.60
C ILE A 4 -14.48 -5.25 -5.95
N LEU A 5 -14.23 -4.91 -7.22
CA LEU A 5 -12.92 -4.41 -7.65
C LEU A 5 -12.46 -3.20 -6.82
N ARG A 6 -13.34 -2.20 -6.64
CA ARG A 6 -13.03 -1.03 -5.81
C ARG A 6 -12.66 -1.42 -4.37
N VAL A 7 -13.37 -2.38 -3.78
CA VAL A 7 -13.08 -2.88 -2.43
C VAL A 7 -11.74 -3.61 -2.39
N VAL A 8 -11.42 -4.45 -3.37
CA VAL A 8 -10.11 -5.12 -3.46
C VAL A 8 -8.97 -4.09 -3.49
N PHE A 9 -9.04 -3.11 -4.39
CA PHE A 9 -8.04 -2.05 -4.48
C PHE A 9 -7.95 -1.20 -3.20
N LEU A 10 -9.09 -0.96 -2.54
CA LEU A 10 -9.12 -0.27 -1.24
C LEU A 10 -8.44 -1.10 -0.15
N VAL A 11 -8.68 -2.41 -0.09
CA VAL A 11 -8.04 -3.29 0.89
C VAL A 11 -6.52 -3.32 0.67
N CYS A 12 -6.06 -3.50 -0.57
CA CYS A 12 -4.64 -3.41 -0.90
C CYS A 12 -4.03 -2.06 -0.50
N SER A 13 -4.73 -0.96 -0.78
CA SER A 13 -4.31 0.39 -0.37
C SER A 13 -4.15 0.51 1.15
N VAL A 14 -5.10 -0.01 1.93
CA VAL A 14 -5.03 0.00 3.38
C VAL A 14 -3.88 -0.86 3.89
N VAL A 15 -3.65 -2.04 3.31
CA VAL A 15 -2.53 -2.90 3.73
C VAL A 15 -1.18 -2.22 3.46
N LEU A 16 -0.99 -1.59 2.30
CA LEU A 16 0.23 -0.83 1.99
C LEU A 16 0.44 0.35 2.95
N ALA A 17 -0.63 1.09 3.27
CA ALA A 17 -0.57 2.19 4.23
C ALA A 17 -0.24 1.71 5.66
N LEU A 18 -0.84 0.60 6.09
CA LEU A 18 -0.53 -0.03 7.38
C LEU A 18 0.91 -0.56 7.41
N GLY A 19 1.38 -1.18 6.33
CA GLY A 19 2.76 -1.63 6.20
C GLY A 19 3.73 -0.46 6.36
N ALA A 20 3.48 0.65 5.66
CA ALA A 20 4.29 1.87 5.76
C ALA A 20 4.34 2.39 7.21
N PHE A 21 3.17 2.45 7.86
CA PHE A 21 3.06 2.87 9.25
C PHE A 21 3.79 1.92 10.21
N LEU A 22 3.67 0.60 10.04
CA LEU A 22 4.33 -0.40 10.88
C LEU A 22 5.85 -0.38 10.74
N VAL A 23 6.37 -0.09 9.54
CA VAL A 23 7.82 0.13 9.37
C VAL A 23 8.27 1.43 10.03
N ALA A 24 7.48 2.50 9.95
CA ALA A 24 7.76 3.76 10.64
C ALA A 24 7.72 3.61 12.17
N ALA A 25 6.77 2.84 12.69
CA ALA A 25 6.55 2.60 14.10
C ALA A 25 7.34 1.39 14.64
N ARG A 26 8.29 0.84 13.89
CA ARG A 26 8.97 -0.43 14.23
C ARG A 26 9.59 -0.45 15.63
N ASP A 27 10.07 0.69 16.12
CA ASP A 27 10.71 0.81 17.42
C ASP A 27 9.69 0.81 18.58
N ASN A 28 8.40 1.00 18.26
CA ASN A 28 7.28 1.04 19.21
C ASN A 28 6.31 -0.15 19.06
N VAL A 29 6.53 -1.02 18.07
CA VAL A 29 5.63 -2.13 17.73
C VAL A 29 6.41 -3.43 17.62
N SER A 30 5.94 -4.48 18.31
CA SER A 30 6.55 -5.81 18.23
C SER A 30 6.47 -6.37 16.81
N GLN A 31 7.63 -6.46 16.16
CA GLN A 31 7.78 -7.05 14.82
C GLN A 31 7.57 -8.56 14.83
N ASP A 32 7.56 -9.20 16.01
CA ASP A 32 7.28 -10.63 16.16
C ASP A 32 5.80 -10.97 16.25
N ASN A 33 4.94 -9.95 16.40
CA ASN A 33 3.51 -10.14 16.39
C ASN A 33 3.05 -10.69 15.04
N ALA A 34 2.27 -11.78 15.07
CA ALA A 34 1.80 -12.46 13.87
C ALA A 34 0.99 -11.55 12.93
N LEU A 35 0.20 -10.62 13.48
CA LEU A 35 -0.56 -9.67 12.68
C LEU A 35 0.34 -8.63 11.99
N VAL A 36 1.38 -8.15 12.69
CA VAL A 36 2.35 -7.21 12.12
C VAL A 36 3.11 -7.88 10.98
N LYS A 37 3.60 -9.11 11.20
CA LYS A 37 4.25 -9.92 10.15
C LYS A 37 3.33 -10.12 8.96
N PHE A 38 2.09 -10.55 9.20
CA PHE A 38 1.09 -10.75 8.14
C PHE A 38 0.87 -9.49 7.28
N VAL A 39 0.73 -8.32 7.90
CA VAL A 39 0.55 -7.06 7.16
C VAL A 39 1.79 -6.70 6.34
N LEU A 40 2.99 -6.85 6.92
CA LEU A 40 4.25 -6.54 6.23
C LEU A 40 4.51 -7.50 5.06
N ASP A 41 4.27 -8.79 5.25
CA ASP A 41 4.45 -9.82 4.22
C ASP A 41 3.44 -9.63 3.08
N PHE A 42 2.18 -9.30 3.40
CA PHE A 42 1.19 -9.01 2.38
C PHE A 42 1.48 -7.71 1.63
N ALA A 43 2.00 -6.67 2.31
CA ALA A 43 2.45 -5.44 1.66
C ALA A 43 3.62 -5.71 0.71
N ASP A 44 4.65 -6.46 1.15
CA ASP A 44 5.77 -6.90 0.30
C ASP A 44 5.28 -7.71 -0.92
N ALA A 45 4.20 -8.47 -0.80
CA ALA A 45 3.67 -9.27 -1.92
C ALA A 45 2.98 -8.44 -3.01
N ILE A 46 2.52 -7.22 -2.71
CA ILE A 46 1.70 -6.40 -3.61
C ILE A 46 2.32 -5.04 -3.95
N ASP A 47 3.52 -4.75 -3.43
CA ASP A 47 4.16 -3.44 -3.58
C ASP A 47 4.74 -3.17 -4.99
N GLY A 48 5.08 -4.22 -5.74
CA GLY A 48 5.44 -4.15 -7.15
C GLY A 48 6.56 -3.13 -7.43
N PRO A 49 6.35 -2.12 -8.30
CA PRO A 49 7.37 -1.11 -8.59
C PRO A 49 7.65 -0.17 -7.40
N PHE A 50 6.80 -0.18 -6.37
CA PHE A 50 6.96 0.60 -5.15
C PHE A 50 7.55 -0.25 -4.02
N SER A 51 8.46 -1.16 -4.35
CA SER A 51 9.09 -1.98 -3.31
C SER A 51 9.82 -1.13 -2.29
N ARG A 52 9.75 -1.52 -1.01
CA ARG A 52 10.54 -0.87 0.04
C ARG A 52 12.04 -1.21 0.00
N LYS A 53 12.46 -2.14 -0.85
CA LYS A 53 13.87 -2.59 -0.98
C LYS A 53 14.56 -2.03 -2.21
N ASN A 54 13.82 -1.85 -3.30
CA ASN A 54 14.34 -1.43 -4.61
C ASN A 54 13.25 -0.76 -5.46
N GLY A 55 12.41 0.06 -4.82
CA GLY A 55 11.33 0.78 -5.48
C GLY A 55 11.81 2.02 -6.24
N ILE A 56 10.84 2.75 -6.81
CA ILE A 56 11.08 3.99 -7.57
C ILE A 56 11.86 5.03 -6.76
N PHE A 57 11.63 5.11 -5.44
CA PHE A 57 12.39 5.99 -4.55
C PHE A 57 13.37 5.18 -3.71
N GLU A 58 14.64 5.55 -3.77
CA GLU A 58 15.72 4.92 -3.00
C GLU A 58 16.46 5.98 -2.18
N PHE A 59 16.36 5.88 -0.86
CA PHE A 59 16.98 6.79 0.09
C PHE A 59 18.30 6.22 0.61
N HIS A 60 19.25 7.10 0.86
CA HIS A 60 20.56 6.74 1.39
C HIS A 60 20.82 7.43 2.73
N GLY A 61 21.61 6.77 3.58
CA GLY A 61 22.01 7.30 4.89
C GLY A 61 21.03 6.96 6.02
N GLN A 62 20.92 7.85 7.01
CA GLN A 62 20.16 7.57 8.23
C GLN A 62 18.67 7.33 7.94
N ASN A 63 18.16 6.24 8.51
CA ASN A 63 16.78 5.77 8.37
C ASN A 63 16.35 5.50 6.91
N ALA A 64 17.30 5.21 6.01
CA ALA A 64 17.03 4.88 4.60
C ALA A 64 15.90 3.86 4.47
N THR A 65 16.02 2.70 5.12
CA THR A 65 15.03 1.61 5.07
C THR A 65 13.63 2.04 5.49
N THR A 66 13.51 2.94 6.48
CA THR A 66 12.21 3.44 6.93
C THR A 66 11.64 4.44 5.94
N LYS A 67 12.48 5.33 5.39
CA LYS A 67 12.08 6.29 4.37
C LYS A 67 11.63 5.59 3.10
N ASP A 68 12.36 4.56 2.66
CA ASP A 68 12.02 3.75 1.49
C ASP A 68 10.64 3.15 1.65
N ALA A 69 10.37 2.48 2.78
CA ALA A 69 9.06 1.89 3.04
C ALA A 69 7.96 2.94 3.13
N VAL A 70 8.16 4.02 3.90
CA VAL A 70 7.12 5.04 4.11
C VAL A 70 6.75 5.73 2.81
N VAL A 71 7.73 6.11 2.00
CA VAL A 71 7.49 6.84 0.75
C VAL A 71 6.94 5.91 -0.31
N ASN A 72 7.60 4.78 -0.58
CA ASN A 72 7.17 3.91 -1.67
C ASN A 72 5.80 3.29 -1.37
N TRP A 73 5.61 2.65 -0.20
CA TRP A 73 4.33 2.04 0.13
C TRP A 73 3.23 3.07 0.38
N GLY A 74 3.55 4.27 0.89
CA GLY A 74 2.60 5.37 0.98
C GLY A 74 2.08 5.82 -0.38
N ILE A 75 2.96 5.97 -1.37
CA ILE A 75 2.57 6.29 -2.76
C ILE A 75 1.79 5.13 -3.38
N ALA A 76 2.25 3.89 -3.20
CA ALA A 76 1.56 2.70 -3.68
C ALA A 76 0.11 2.65 -3.16
N ALA A 77 -0.10 2.93 -1.87
CA ALA A 77 -1.43 3.00 -1.28
C ALA A 77 -2.34 4.01 -2.00
N ILE A 78 -1.81 5.20 -2.30
CA ILE A 78 -2.55 6.24 -3.04
C ILE A 78 -2.86 5.77 -4.48
N VAL A 79 -1.90 5.15 -5.16
CA VAL A 79 -2.06 4.64 -6.53
C VAL A 79 -3.14 3.56 -6.58
N TYR A 80 -3.10 2.57 -5.69
CA TYR A 80 -4.13 1.52 -5.61
C TYR A 80 -5.52 2.12 -5.37
N LEU A 81 -5.62 3.09 -4.45
CA LEU A 81 -6.88 3.77 -4.17
C LEU A 81 -7.40 4.56 -5.39
N ALA A 82 -6.50 5.23 -6.13
CA ALA A 82 -6.83 5.96 -7.34
C ALA A 82 -7.32 5.02 -8.45
N ILE A 83 -6.63 3.89 -8.69
CA ILE A 83 -7.03 2.87 -9.67
C ILE A 83 -8.40 2.30 -9.31
N GLY A 84 -8.63 1.91 -8.06
CA GLY A 84 -9.91 1.39 -7.60
C GLY A 84 -11.07 2.37 -7.84
N ARG A 85 -10.85 3.66 -7.57
CA ARG A 85 -11.84 4.73 -7.85
C ARG A 85 -12.05 4.94 -9.36
N TYR A 86 -10.98 4.92 -10.15
CA TYR A 86 -11.03 5.14 -11.58
C TYR A 86 -11.77 3.99 -12.30
N LEU A 87 -11.43 2.74 -11.98
CA LEU A 87 -12.11 1.56 -12.49
C LEU A 87 -13.60 1.56 -12.13
N GLN A 88 -13.95 1.94 -10.90
CA GLN A 88 -15.35 2.07 -10.53
C GLN A 88 -16.07 3.12 -11.38
N ARG A 89 -15.45 4.27 -11.66
CA ARG A 89 -16.07 5.32 -12.48
C ARG A 89 -16.31 4.87 -13.92
N ILE A 90 -15.39 4.11 -14.51
CA ILE A 90 -15.53 3.60 -15.88
C ILE A 90 -16.57 2.47 -15.96
N LEU A 91 -16.55 1.56 -14.99
CA LEU A 91 -17.42 0.37 -14.99
C LEU A 91 -18.79 0.64 -14.37
N ALA A 92 -19.00 1.78 -13.72
CA ALA A 92 -20.32 2.18 -13.26
C ALA A 92 -21.18 2.49 -14.48
N PRO A 93 -22.40 1.92 -14.58
CA PRO A 93 -23.31 2.26 -15.66
C PRO A 93 -23.56 3.77 -15.62
N ARG A 94 -23.32 4.45 -16.74
CA ARG A 94 -23.85 5.81 -16.95
C ARG A 94 -25.36 5.65 -16.95
N SER A 95 -26.03 5.98 -15.84
CA SER A 95 -27.46 6.22 -15.86
C SER A 95 -27.66 7.47 -16.72
N VAL A 96 -27.93 7.25 -18.01
CA VAL A 96 -28.45 8.28 -18.90
C VAL A 96 -29.83 8.62 -18.35
N LEU A 97 -29.97 9.86 -17.84
CA LEU A 97 -31.25 10.50 -17.55
C LEU A 97 -31.86 11.00 -18.84
#